data_AF-A0A4U1CHP6-F1
#
_entry.id   AF-A0A4U1CHP6-F1
#
_cell.length_a   1.000
_cell.length_b   1.000
_cell.length_c   1.000
_cell.angle_alpha   90.00
_cell.angle_beta   90.00
_cell.angle_gamma   90.00
#
_symmetry.space_group_name_H-M   'P 1'
#
loop_
_entity.id
_entity.type
_entity.pdbx_description
1 polymer ?
#
loop_
_entity_poly.entity_id
_entity_poly.type
_entity_poly.pdbx_seq_one_letter_code
_entity_poly.pdbx_strand_id
1 'polypeptide(L)'
;MKKITGILLVVATFIACQQGTDYKVVRDDVMKFHDVVMADHGIIVSNQMKLDTLLRDLKGLKETFPEVDTLKEQRVMNALKSELIKAEEAMNDWMHQFEPDITGKSNEEAVKYFEAEKKKIAGIDSVYKQEIKISNEYLTKFKK
;
A
#
# COMPACT_ATOMS: atom_id res chain seq x y z
N MET A 1 54.85 33.30 48.72
CA MET A 1 54.53 31.88 48.96
C MET A 1 53.24 31.57 48.23
N LYS A 2 53.30 30.61 47.29
CA LYS A 2 52.29 30.33 46.27
C LYS A 2 51.03 29.70 46.90
N LYS A 3 49.84 30.18 46.56
CA LYS A 3 48.58 29.45 46.73
C LYS A 3 48.08 29.08 45.34
N ILE A 4 48.18 27.79 45.01
CA ILE A 4 47.68 27.21 43.76
C ILE A 4 46.31 26.64 44.11
N THR A 5 45.25 27.33 43.72
CA THR A 5 43.88 26.80 43.80
C THR A 5 43.57 26.15 42.46
N GLY A 6 43.47 24.81 42.48
CA GLY A 6 43.24 23.99 41.30
C GLY A 6 41.86 24.22 40.69
N ILE A 7 41.84 24.37 39.37
CA ILE A 7 40.62 24.36 38.56
C ILE A 7 40.29 22.89 38.28
N LEU A 8 39.23 22.39 38.91
CA LEU A 8 38.65 21.08 38.63
C LEU A 8 37.76 21.22 37.37
N LEU A 9 38.29 20.85 36.21
CA LEU A 9 37.54 20.78 34.96
C LEU A 9 36.67 19.52 34.96
N VAL A 10 35.42 19.65 35.40
CA VAL A 10 34.40 18.60 35.26
C VAL A 10 33.93 18.59 33.81
N VAL A 11 34.50 17.71 33.00
CA VAL A 11 33.97 17.39 31.66
C VAL A 11 32.70 16.56 31.85
N ALA A 12 31.56 17.24 31.86
CA ALA A 12 30.26 16.60 31.72
C ALA A 12 30.13 16.10 30.28
N THR A 13 30.50 14.84 30.04
CA THR A 13 30.09 14.14 28.82
C THR A 13 28.57 13.97 28.89
N PHE A 14 27.85 14.84 28.20
CA PHE A 14 26.46 14.58 27.83
C PHE A 14 26.45 13.32 26.98
N ILE A 15 26.18 12.17 27.62
CA ILE A 15 25.62 11.02 26.92
C ILE A 15 24.21 11.46 26.55
N ALA A 16 24.09 12.11 25.39
CA ALA A 16 22.82 12.27 24.72
C ALA A 16 22.32 10.85 24.48
N CYS A 17 21.38 10.38 25.31
CA CYS A 17 20.61 9.18 25.03
C CYS A 17 20.04 9.31 23.62
N GLN A 18 20.65 8.61 22.66
CA GLN A 18 20.04 8.30 21.38
C GLN A 18 18.85 7.38 21.65
N GLN A 19 17.73 7.93 22.11
CA GLN A 19 16.45 7.25 21.97
C GLN A 19 15.99 7.46 20.53
N GLY A 20 16.65 6.77 19.60
CA GLY A 20 16.15 6.60 18.25
C GLY A 20 14.82 5.84 18.28
N THR A 21 13.94 6.09 17.30
CA THR A 21 12.67 5.38 17.16
C THR A 21 12.91 3.86 17.16
N ASP A 22 12.16 3.11 17.95
CA ASP A 22 12.18 1.64 17.92
C ASP A 22 11.64 1.15 16.57
N TYR A 23 12.43 0.35 15.84
CA TYR A 23 12.05 -0.19 14.54
C TYR A 23 10.70 -0.92 14.57
N LYS A 24 10.30 -1.49 15.72
CA LYS A 24 9.02 -2.20 15.87
C LYS A 24 7.84 -1.27 15.65
N VAL A 25 7.92 -0.02 16.10
CA VAL A 25 6.87 0.98 15.90
C VAL A 25 6.70 1.27 14.41
N VAL A 26 7.82 1.42 13.68
CA VAL A 26 7.80 1.68 12.24
C VAL A 26 7.27 0.45 11.48
N ARG A 27 7.70 -0.75 11.86
CA ARG A 27 7.19 -2.00 11.29
C ARG A 27 5.69 -2.15 11.51
N ASP A 28 5.20 -1.89 12.71
CA ASP A 28 3.77 -2.01 13.02
C ASP A 28 2.95 -1.00 12.18
N ASP A 29 3.50 0.18 11.91
CA ASP A 29 2.89 1.11 10.96
C ASP A 29 2.87 0.59 9.52
N VAL A 30 3.93 -0.07 9.04
CA VAL A 30 3.93 -0.76 7.74
C VAL A 30 2.81 -1.80 7.69
N MET A 31 2.68 -2.61 8.74
CA MET A 31 1.66 -3.67 8.80
C MET A 31 0.22 -3.10 8.82
N LYS A 32 -0.02 -1.94 9.42
CA LYS A 32 -1.34 -1.28 9.32
C LYS A 32 -1.69 -0.91 7.88
N PHE A 33 -0.73 -0.45 7.08
CA PHE A 33 -0.97 -0.19 5.67
C PHE A 33 -1.22 -1.48 4.90
N HIS A 34 -0.44 -2.54 5.17
CA HIS A 34 -0.71 -3.87 4.61
C HIS A 34 -2.16 -4.31 4.90
N ASP A 35 -2.62 -4.23 6.14
CA ASP A 35 -3.96 -4.68 6.52
C ASP A 35 -5.06 -3.88 5.82
N VAL A 36 -4.86 -2.57 5.64
CA VAL A 36 -5.78 -1.71 4.87
C VAL A 36 -5.80 -2.14 3.40
N VAL A 37 -4.63 -2.32 2.77
CA VAL A 37 -4.52 -2.75 1.37
C VAL A 37 -5.16 -4.13 1.17
N MET A 38 -5.01 -5.04 2.13
CA MET A 38 -5.62 -6.38 2.06
C MET A 38 -7.14 -6.35 2.25
N ALA A 39 -7.68 -5.41 3.03
CA ALA A 39 -9.12 -5.19 3.07
C ALA A 39 -9.64 -4.65 1.73
N ASP A 40 -8.94 -3.66 1.16
CA ASP A 40 -9.25 -3.07 -0.15
C ASP A 40 -9.09 -4.10 -1.29
N HIS A 41 -8.19 -5.07 -1.16
CA HIS A 41 -8.02 -6.19 -2.10
C HIS A 41 -9.31 -6.99 -2.28
N GLY A 42 -10.08 -7.19 -1.20
CA GLY A 42 -11.41 -7.82 -1.31
C GLY A 42 -12.37 -7.05 -2.23
N ILE A 43 -12.27 -5.71 -2.25
CA ILE A 43 -13.07 -4.85 -3.12
C ILE A 43 -12.57 -4.93 -4.57
N ILE A 44 -11.25 -4.91 -4.79
CA ILE A 44 -10.62 -5.11 -6.12
C ILE A 44 -11.12 -6.42 -6.74
N VAL A 45 -11.01 -7.54 -6.03
CA VAL A 45 -11.46 -8.86 -6.50
C VAL A 45 -12.96 -8.86 -6.79
N SER A 46 -13.78 -8.28 -5.91
CA SER A 46 -15.23 -8.14 -6.13
C SER A 46 -15.55 -7.38 -7.42
N ASN A 47 -14.85 -6.28 -7.68
CA ASN A 47 -15.04 -5.50 -8.90
C ASN A 47 -14.61 -6.24 -10.16
N GLN A 48 -13.51 -7.00 -10.10
CA GLN A 48 -13.14 -7.90 -11.20
C GLN A 48 -14.22 -8.94 -11.50
N MET A 49 -14.78 -9.58 -10.47
CA MET A 49 -15.86 -10.56 -10.63
C MET A 49 -17.11 -9.94 -11.28
N LYS A 50 -17.45 -8.70 -10.92
CA LYS A 50 -18.57 -7.97 -11.54
C LYS A 50 -18.29 -7.66 -13.01
N LEU A 51 -17.08 -7.18 -13.33
CA LEU A 51 -16.65 -6.95 -14.72
C LEU A 51 -16.67 -8.23 -15.54
N ASP A 52 -16.19 -9.35 -14.98
CA ASP A 52 -16.23 -10.66 -15.63
C ASP A 52 -17.64 -11.14 -15.90
N THR A 53 -18.56 -10.92 -14.96
CA THR A 53 -19.98 -11.25 -15.14
C THR A 53 -20.57 -10.49 -16.32
N LEU A 54 -20.29 -9.19 -16.43
CA LEU A 54 -20.76 -8.35 -17.53
C LEU A 54 -20.12 -8.75 -18.87
N LEU A 55 -18.82 -9.06 -18.88
CA LEU A 55 -18.09 -9.51 -20.06
C LEU A 55 -18.59 -10.86 -20.60
N ARG A 56 -19.04 -11.76 -19.71
CA ARG A 56 -19.57 -13.08 -20.08
C ARG A 56 -20.95 -13.02 -20.74
N ASP A 57 -21.73 -11.97 -20.48
CA ASP A 57 -23.10 -11.83 -20.97
C ASP A 57 -23.36 -10.45 -21.60
N LEU A 58 -22.58 -10.11 -22.63
CA LEU A 58 -22.78 -8.88 -23.40
C LEU A 58 -24.13 -8.82 -24.12
N LYS A 59 -24.72 -9.98 -24.44
CA LYS A 59 -26.06 -10.03 -25.04
C LYS A 59 -27.12 -9.61 -24.03
N GLY A 60 -27.14 -10.20 -22.84
CA GLY A 60 -28.04 -9.80 -21.75
C GLY A 60 -27.81 -8.34 -21.32
N LEU A 61 -26.56 -7.88 -21.39
CA LEU A 61 -26.23 -6.46 -21.18
C LEU A 61 -26.94 -5.55 -22.20
N LYS A 62 -26.90 -5.89 -23.50
CA LYS A 62 -27.57 -5.13 -24.55
C LYS A 62 -29.10 -5.19 -24.42
N GLU A 63 -29.64 -6.33 -24.02
CA GLU A 63 -31.08 -6.48 -23.78
C GLU A 63 -31.55 -5.61 -22.61
N THR A 64 -30.76 -5.53 -21.53
CA THR A 64 -31.06 -4.71 -20.35
C THR A 64 -30.82 -3.22 -20.60
N PHE A 65 -29.81 -2.89 -21.41
CA PHE A 65 -29.42 -1.51 -21.74
C PHE A 65 -29.33 -1.35 -23.28
N PRO A 66 -30.47 -1.15 -23.97
CA PRO A 66 -30.52 -1.12 -25.44
C PRO A 66 -29.64 -0.05 -26.09
N GLU A 67 -29.36 1.04 -25.39
CA GLU A 67 -28.54 2.15 -25.91
C GLU A 67 -27.03 1.93 -25.77
N VAL A 68 -26.59 0.87 -25.08
CA VAL A 68 -25.17 0.60 -24.85
C VAL A 68 -24.48 0.08 -26.12
N ASP A 69 -23.32 0.66 -26.44
CA ASP A 69 -22.38 0.10 -27.41
C ASP A 69 -21.55 -1.00 -26.72
N THR A 70 -21.94 -2.26 -26.93
CA THR A 70 -21.31 -3.42 -26.28
C THR A 70 -19.85 -3.61 -26.68
N LEU A 71 -19.44 -3.21 -27.89
CA LEU A 71 -18.04 -3.30 -28.30
C LEU A 71 -17.19 -2.27 -27.57
N LYS A 72 -17.72 -1.06 -27.37
CA LYS A 72 -17.06 -0.03 -26.57
C LYS A 72 -16.95 -0.45 -25.11
N GLU A 73 -18.06 -0.88 -24.49
CA GLU A 73 -18.04 -1.25 -23.08
C GLU A 73 -17.18 -2.50 -22.83
N GLN A 74 -17.14 -3.47 -23.75
CA GLN A 74 -16.22 -4.61 -23.65
C GLN A 74 -14.74 -4.15 -23.57
N ARG A 75 -14.33 -3.19 -24.41
CA ARG A 75 -12.96 -2.64 -24.36
C ARG A 75 -12.67 -1.95 -23.04
N VAL A 76 -13.62 -1.15 -22.54
CA VAL A 76 -13.47 -0.45 -21.25
C VAL A 76 -13.39 -1.45 -20.09
N MET A 77 -14.25 -2.47 -20.04
CA MET A 77 -14.22 -3.48 -18.99
C MET A 77 -12.92 -4.28 -18.97
N ASN A 78 -12.41 -4.67 -20.14
CA ASN A 78 -11.12 -5.36 -20.23
C ASN A 78 -9.96 -4.47 -19.76
N ALA A 79 -9.97 -3.18 -20.11
CA ALA A 79 -8.96 -2.23 -19.64
C ALA A 79 -9.02 -2.08 -18.10
N LEU A 80 -10.21 -1.85 -17.54
CA LEU A 80 -10.40 -1.75 -16.10
C LEU A 80 -9.95 -3.02 -15.38
N LYS A 81 -10.34 -4.20 -15.89
CA LYS A 81 -9.90 -5.47 -15.31
C LYS A 81 -8.37 -5.60 -15.33
N SER A 82 -7.72 -5.18 -16.41
CA SER A 82 -6.25 -5.20 -16.48
C SER A 82 -5.60 -4.28 -15.46
N GLU A 83 -6.13 -3.09 -15.20
CA GLU A 83 -5.58 -2.19 -14.17
C GLU A 83 -5.81 -2.74 -12.75
N LEU A 84 -6.98 -3.35 -12.49
CA LEU A 84 -7.24 -4.04 -11.23
C LEU A 84 -6.24 -5.18 -10.99
N ILE A 85 -5.91 -5.98 -12.00
CA ILE A 85 -4.92 -7.06 -11.90
C ILE A 85 -3.51 -6.49 -11.61
N LYS A 86 -3.11 -5.40 -12.27
CA LYS A 86 -1.81 -4.75 -11.99
C LYS A 86 -1.71 -4.24 -10.55
N ALA A 87 -2.81 -3.75 -9.98
CA ALA A 87 -2.84 -3.36 -8.58
C ALA A 87 -2.60 -4.58 -7.66
N GLU A 88 -3.22 -5.72 -7.95
CA GLU A 88 -2.95 -6.97 -7.22
C GLU A 88 -1.49 -7.41 -7.33
N GLU A 89 -0.95 -7.40 -8.55
CA GLU A 89 0.46 -7.74 -8.81
C GLU A 89 1.41 -6.85 -8.00
N ALA A 90 1.15 -5.55 -7.92
CA ALA A 90 1.97 -4.63 -7.12
C ALA A 90 1.99 -5.02 -5.62
N MET A 91 0.85 -5.44 -5.06
CA MET A 91 0.78 -5.91 -3.68
C MET A 91 1.47 -7.26 -3.50
N ASN A 92 1.25 -8.20 -4.43
CA ASN A 92 1.88 -9.52 -4.41
C ASN A 92 3.40 -9.41 -4.52
N ASP A 93 3.91 -8.56 -5.41
CA ASP A 93 5.33 -8.31 -5.59
C ASP A 93 5.94 -7.70 -4.32
N TRP A 94 5.24 -6.74 -3.71
CA TRP A 94 5.66 -6.18 -2.44
C TRP A 94 5.72 -7.24 -1.33
N MET A 95 4.68 -8.07 -1.18
CA MET A 95 4.64 -9.14 -0.18
C MET A 95 5.75 -10.18 -0.39
N HIS A 96 6.08 -10.52 -1.64
CA HIS A 96 7.19 -11.44 -1.95
C HIS A 96 8.57 -10.84 -1.65
N GLN A 97 8.71 -9.51 -1.70
CA GLN A 97 9.98 -8.81 -1.48
C GLN A 97 10.13 -8.28 -0.04
N PHE A 98 9.05 -8.27 0.74
CA PHE A 98 9.04 -7.75 2.10
C PHE A 98 9.74 -8.74 3.04
N GLU A 99 10.72 -8.22 3.79
CA GLU A 99 11.53 -9.00 4.72
C GLU A 99 11.21 -8.62 6.17
N PRO A 100 10.35 -9.38 6.84
CA PRO A 100 9.96 -9.10 8.22
C PRO A 100 11.06 -9.45 9.23
N ASP A 101 11.97 -10.36 8.85
CA ASP A 101 13.09 -10.76 9.68
C ASP A 101 14.31 -9.84 9.44
N ILE A 102 14.61 -9.04 10.46
CA ILE A 102 15.72 -8.09 10.47
C ILE A 102 16.90 -8.60 11.31
N THR A 103 16.97 -9.91 11.58
CA THR A 103 18.07 -10.53 12.34
C THR A 103 19.42 -10.09 11.78
N GLY A 104 20.29 -9.60 12.68
CA GLY A 104 21.62 -9.11 12.33
C GLY A 104 21.70 -7.64 11.89
N LYS A 105 20.57 -6.91 11.78
CA LYS A 105 20.55 -5.47 11.53
C LYS A 105 20.54 -4.65 12.82
N SER A 106 21.14 -3.47 12.81
CA SER A 106 20.96 -2.48 13.89
C SER A 106 19.54 -1.92 13.91
N ASN A 107 19.14 -1.29 15.01
CA ASN A 107 17.84 -0.60 15.09
C ASN A 107 17.72 0.48 14.01
N GLU A 108 18.78 1.26 13.78
CA GLU A 108 18.80 2.33 12.78
C GLU A 108 18.66 1.78 11.36
N GLU A 109 19.34 0.66 11.05
CA GLU A 109 19.21 -0.02 9.76
C GLU A 109 17.80 -0.56 9.54
N ALA A 110 17.21 -1.14 10.59
CA ALA A 110 15.84 -1.65 10.55
C ALA A 110 14.80 -0.53 10.39
N VAL A 111 14.94 0.58 11.12
CA VAL A 111 14.09 1.78 10.94
C VAL A 111 14.17 2.27 9.51
N LYS A 112 15.38 2.42 8.95
CA LYS A 112 15.55 2.88 7.57
C LYS A 112 14.89 1.95 6.56
N TYR A 113 14.98 0.64 6.77
CA TYR A 113 14.33 -0.35 5.94
C TYR A 113 12.80 -0.22 6.01
N PHE A 114 12.20 -0.25 7.20
CA PHE A 114 10.76 -0.19 7.35
C PHE A 114 10.17 1.16 6.93
N GLU A 115 10.88 2.27 7.07
CA GLU A 115 10.46 3.56 6.49
C GLU A 115 10.42 3.54 4.96
N ALA A 116 11.35 2.81 4.31
CA ALA A 116 11.31 2.63 2.87
C ALA A 116 10.13 1.74 2.44
N GLU A 117 9.88 0.64 3.16
CA GLU A 117 8.73 -0.22 2.92
C GLU A 117 7.41 0.51 3.16
N LYS A 118 7.33 1.35 4.20
CA LYS A 118 6.16 2.20 4.50
C LYS A 118 5.78 3.08 3.32
N LYS A 119 6.77 3.67 2.64
CA LYS A 119 6.54 4.48 1.43
C LYS A 119 6.04 3.66 0.26
N LYS A 120 6.55 2.44 0.07
CA LYS A 120 6.10 1.54 -0.99
C LYS A 120 4.65 1.13 -0.77
N ILE A 121 4.31 0.63 0.41
CA ILE A 121 2.94 0.18 0.71
C ILE A 121 1.94 1.33 0.71
N ALA A 122 2.34 2.55 1.12
CA ALA A 122 1.50 3.74 0.96
C ALA A 122 1.24 4.11 -0.52
N GLY A 123 2.20 3.86 -1.40
CA GLY A 123 2.00 4.00 -2.85
C GLY A 123 0.99 2.97 -3.38
N ILE A 124 1.09 1.73 -2.93
CA ILE A 124 0.15 0.65 -3.29
C ILE A 124 -1.26 0.99 -2.80
N ASP A 125 -1.42 1.44 -1.55
CA ASP A 125 -2.68 1.93 -0.98
C ASP A 125 -3.34 3.01 -1.85
N SER A 126 -2.55 3.97 -2.34
CA SER A 126 -3.06 5.01 -3.23
C SER A 126 -3.56 4.44 -4.56
N VAL A 127 -2.85 3.46 -5.14
CA VAL A 127 -3.27 2.80 -6.39
C VAL A 127 -4.55 2.01 -6.17
N TYR A 128 -4.66 1.24 -5.09
CA TYR A 128 -5.87 0.49 -4.75
C TYR A 128 -7.09 1.40 -4.64
N LYS A 129 -6.99 2.48 -3.86
CA LYS A 129 -8.10 3.43 -3.69
C LYS A 129 -8.51 4.09 -5.00
N GLN A 130 -7.54 4.42 -5.85
CA GLN A 130 -7.82 4.97 -7.17
C GLN A 130 -8.58 3.96 -8.05
N GLU A 131 -8.09 2.73 -8.16
CA GLU A 131 -8.70 1.72 -9.00
C GLU A 131 -10.07 1.25 -8.48
N ILE A 132 -10.25 1.18 -7.16
CA ILE A 132 -11.56 0.95 -6.53
C ILE A 132 -12.53 2.07 -6.90
N LYS A 133 -12.12 3.33 -6.80
CA LYS A 133 -12.97 4.47 -7.15
C LYS A 133 -13.38 4.42 -8.62
N ILE A 134 -12.42 4.24 -9.53
CA ILE A 134 -12.67 4.21 -10.98
C ILE A 134 -13.60 3.04 -11.36
N SER A 135 -13.30 1.85 -10.85
CA SER A 135 -14.09 0.65 -11.15
C SER A 135 -15.50 0.71 -10.54
N ASN A 136 -15.65 1.21 -9.32
CA ASN A 136 -16.97 1.44 -8.72
C ASN A 136 -17.78 2.45 -9.53
N GLU A 137 -17.21 3.60 -9.87
CA GLU A 137 -17.86 4.62 -10.68
C GLU A 137 -18.33 4.05 -12.03
N TYR A 138 -17.50 3.23 -12.67
CA TYR A 138 -17.88 2.56 -13.92
C TYR A 138 -19.04 1.56 -13.72
N LEU A 139 -18.97 0.70 -12.69
CA LEU A 139 -19.96 -0.34 -12.43
C LEU A 139 -21.36 0.21 -12.09
N THR A 140 -21.45 1.44 -11.56
CA THR A 140 -22.74 2.11 -11.30
C THR A 140 -23.61 2.25 -12.55
N LYS A 141 -22.99 2.37 -13.74
CA LYS A 141 -23.70 2.43 -15.04
C LYS A 141 -24.60 1.21 -15.27
N PHE A 142 -24.20 0.06 -14.71
CA PHE A 142 -24.89 -1.22 -14.87
C PHE A 142 -25.56 -1.71 -13.59
N LYS A 143 -25.69 -0.84 -12.58
CA LYS A 143 -26.29 -1.14 -11.28
C LYS A 143 -25.60 -2.31 -10.58
N LYS A 144 -24.26 -2.33 -10.62
CA LYS A 144 -23.39 -3.35 -10.00
C LYS A 144 -22.52 -2.75 -8.89
#